data_AF-A0A9K3PCC0-F1
#
_entry.id   AF-A0A9K3PCC0-F1
#
_cell.length_a   1.000
_cell.length_b   1.000
_cell.length_c   1.000
_cell.angle_alpha   90.00
_cell.angle_beta   90.00
_cell.angle_gamma   90.00
#
_symmetry.space_group_name_H-M   'P 1'
#
loop_
_entity.id
_entity.type
_entity.pdbx_description
1 polymer ?
#
loop_
_entity_poly.entity_id
_entity_poly.type
_entity_poly.pdbx_seq_one_letter_code
_entity_poly.pdbx_strand_id
1 'polypeptide(L)'
;MSSLDIQPLPAGQQMLLQRLMANHVMSNDKAKLAVSSLLEEVGEDAMGSTENLSQIFSSINQQLNPAFGLEIVTMVDKSGEKAVKYHAVVNTQCDDVAKQYSFEKAFSAHERAFIRLLMQRMVEEGSMKRKDCINLRSTLNKGFKLSLDDAERMVQVLLDEEWLRVSARQEDSDDDEEEEEDGENDGTSQSSRKRQKKKLRRESVQIKLELAPRSFMELSHYLSDLGLEEEDMPQFLFHRH
;
A
#
# COMPACT_ATOMS: atom_id res chain seq x y z
N MET A 1 37.53 3.94 -12.17
CA MET A 1 36.34 3.61 -11.35
C MET A 1 36.86 2.86 -10.13
N SER A 2 36.85 3.49 -8.95
CA SER A 2 37.15 2.78 -7.70
C SER A 2 36.09 1.71 -7.51
N SER A 3 36.48 0.46 -7.29
CA SER A 3 35.56 -0.59 -6.87
C SER A 3 34.85 -0.12 -5.60
N LEU A 4 33.53 0.03 -5.65
CA LEU A 4 32.73 0.27 -4.45
C LEU A 4 32.93 -0.94 -3.55
N ASP A 5 33.54 -0.72 -2.38
CA ASP A 5 33.79 -1.77 -1.40
C ASP A 5 32.48 -2.02 -0.64
N ILE A 6 31.61 -2.83 -1.23
CA ILE A 6 30.32 -3.21 -0.65
C ILE A 6 30.59 -4.22 0.46
N GLN A 7 30.35 -3.81 1.69
CA GLN A 7 30.51 -4.67 2.85
C GLN A 7 29.16 -5.33 3.18
N PRO A 8 29.16 -6.63 3.57
CA PRO A 8 27.92 -7.28 3.97
C PRO A 8 27.31 -6.58 5.18
N LEU A 9 26.00 -6.39 5.18
CA LEU A 9 25.27 -5.84 6.33
C LEU A 9 25.43 -6.76 7.54
N PRO A 10 25.45 -6.24 8.78
CA PRO A 10 25.32 -7.04 9.99
C PRO A 10 24.07 -7.94 9.94
N ALA A 11 24.13 -9.12 10.55
CA ALA A 11 23.06 -10.12 10.47
C ALA A 11 21.70 -9.57 10.91
N GLY A 12 21.65 -8.78 11.99
CA GLY A 12 20.42 -8.14 12.45
C GLY A 12 19.85 -7.13 11.45
N GLN A 13 20.72 -6.36 10.79
CA GLN A 13 20.32 -5.42 9.73
C GLN A 13 19.79 -6.15 8.48
N GLN A 14 20.41 -7.29 8.10
CA GLN A 14 19.88 -8.14 7.02
C GLN A 14 18.49 -8.66 7.35
N MET A 15 18.27 -9.15 8.57
CA MET A 15 16.96 -9.64 9.00
C MET A 15 15.92 -8.52 9.06
N LEU A 16 16.28 -7.32 9.52
CA LEU A 16 15.39 -6.16 9.51
C LEU A 16 14.99 -5.79 8.07
N LEU A 17 15.95 -5.76 7.15
CA LEU A 17 15.70 -5.49 5.74
C LEU A 17 14.75 -6.52 5.13
N GLN A 18 14.95 -7.82 5.41
CA GLN A 18 14.04 -8.88 4.99
C GLN A 18 12.62 -8.68 5.53
N ARG A 19 12.49 -8.33 6.82
CA ARG A 19 11.19 -8.02 7.46
C ARG A 19 10.52 -6.81 6.80
N LEU A 20 11.27 -5.76 6.47
CA LEU A 20 10.74 -4.59 5.75
C LEU A 20 10.21 -4.97 4.36
N MET A 21 11.00 -5.71 3.56
CA MET A 21 10.58 -6.16 2.24
C MET A 21 9.35 -7.07 2.28
N ALA A 22 9.29 -7.97 3.27
CA ALA A 22 8.18 -8.91 3.43
C ALA A 22 6.86 -8.24 3.85
N ASN A 23 6.92 -7.09 4.53
CA ASN A 23 5.72 -6.35 4.95
C ASN A 23 5.30 -5.28 3.92
N HIS A 24 6.08 -5.06 2.86
CA HIS A 24 5.96 -3.95 1.90
C HIS A 24 6.14 -2.57 2.53
N VAL A 25 5.31 -2.19 3.51
CA VAL A 25 5.40 -0.97 4.30
C VAL A 25 5.22 -1.27 5.78
N MET A 26 5.99 -0.60 6.62
CA MET A 26 5.96 -0.79 8.07
C MET A 26 5.75 0.52 8.79
N SER A 27 4.78 0.60 9.71
CA SER A 27 4.66 1.77 10.59
C SER A 27 5.87 1.87 11.51
N ASN A 28 6.19 3.08 11.97
CA ASN A 28 7.31 3.32 12.87
C ASN A 28 7.25 2.49 14.16
N ASP A 29 6.05 2.25 14.69
CA ASP A 29 5.90 1.43 15.89
C ASP A 29 6.16 -0.05 15.60
N LYS A 30 5.67 -0.57 14.45
CA LYS A 30 6.01 -1.93 13.98
C LYS A 30 7.52 -2.07 13.73
N ALA A 31 8.17 -1.06 13.15
CA ALA A 31 9.60 -1.08 12.88
C ALA A 31 10.44 -1.09 14.16
N LYS A 32 10.06 -0.27 15.15
CA LYS A 32 10.69 -0.30 16.49
C LYS A 32 10.52 -1.65 17.15
N LEU A 33 9.31 -2.22 17.15
CA LEU A 33 9.06 -3.55 17.68
C LEU A 33 9.89 -4.63 16.97
N ALA A 34 10.02 -4.55 15.64
CA ALA A 34 10.85 -5.46 14.87
C ALA A 34 12.32 -5.37 15.26
N VAL A 35 12.85 -4.16 15.48
CA VAL A 35 14.22 -3.96 15.98
C VAL A 35 14.40 -4.50 17.39
N SER A 36 13.46 -4.21 18.31
CA SER A 36 13.52 -4.74 19.68
C SER A 36 13.51 -6.27 19.71
N SER A 37 12.64 -6.92 18.91
CA SER A 37 12.62 -8.38 18.81
C SER A 37 13.92 -8.94 18.22
N LEU A 38 14.52 -8.27 17.24
CA LEU A 38 15.81 -8.71 16.68
C LEU A 38 16.95 -8.56 17.70
N LEU A 39 16.97 -7.48 18.50
CA LEU A 39 17.97 -7.31 19.55
C LEU A 39 17.90 -8.43 20.60
N GLU A 40 16.69 -8.88 20.95
CA GLU A 40 16.49 -10.05 21.83
C GLU A 40 16.93 -11.37 21.17
N GLU A 41 16.70 -11.54 19.87
CA GLU A 41 17.00 -12.78 19.14
C GLU A 41 18.50 -12.96 18.81
N VAL A 42 19.18 -11.90 18.36
CA VAL A 42 20.56 -11.98 17.83
C VAL A 42 21.60 -11.22 18.65
N GLY A 43 21.19 -10.42 19.63
CA GLY A 43 22.07 -9.60 20.46
C GLY A 43 22.44 -8.23 19.85
N GLU A 44 22.89 -7.30 20.69
CA GLU A 44 23.22 -5.91 20.30
C GLU A 44 24.37 -5.84 19.27
N ASP A 45 25.40 -6.68 19.45
CA ASP A 45 26.56 -6.72 18.55
C ASP A 45 26.17 -7.04 17.09
N ALA A 46 25.10 -7.81 16.89
CA ALA A 46 24.64 -8.23 15.57
C ALA A 46 23.84 -7.15 14.80
N MET A 47 23.35 -6.11 15.50
CA MET A 47 22.66 -4.95 14.89
C MET A 47 23.61 -3.81 14.53
N GLY A 48 24.85 -3.86 15.04
CA GLY A 48 25.79 -2.74 15.03
C GLY A 48 25.50 -1.78 16.20
N SER A 49 26.49 -0.98 16.58
CA SER A 49 26.44 -0.06 17.72
C SER A 49 25.58 1.20 17.46
N THR A 50 24.40 1.03 16.84
CA THR A 50 23.50 2.13 16.47
C THR A 50 22.43 2.32 17.52
N GLU A 51 22.25 3.56 17.96
CA GLU A 51 21.38 3.91 19.09
C GLU A 51 19.92 4.12 18.69
N ASN A 52 19.62 4.33 17.41
CA ASN A 52 18.26 4.57 16.94
C ASN A 52 17.96 4.08 15.51
N LEU A 53 16.66 3.96 15.21
CA LEU A 53 16.14 3.45 13.94
C LEU A 53 16.65 4.24 12.72
N SER A 54 16.80 5.57 12.83
CA SER A 54 17.31 6.38 11.72
C SER A 54 18.76 6.05 11.40
N GLN A 55 19.60 5.82 12.41
CA GLN A 55 21.00 5.42 12.21
C GLN A 55 21.09 4.02 11.58
N ILE A 56 20.23 3.09 12.00
CA ILE A 56 20.13 1.76 11.39
C ILE A 56 19.78 1.88 9.89
N PHE A 57 18.75 2.66 9.55
CA PHE A 57 18.36 2.86 8.15
C PHE A 57 19.44 3.54 7.33
N SER A 58 20.09 4.58 7.86
CA SER A 58 21.23 5.22 7.18
C SER A 58 22.37 4.23 6.93
N SER A 59 22.70 3.37 7.92
CA SER A 59 23.72 2.33 7.78
C SER A 59 23.35 1.30 6.71
N ILE A 60 22.08 0.91 6.62
CA ILE A 60 21.61 -0.01 5.58
C ILE A 60 21.66 0.66 4.20
N ASN A 61 21.22 1.91 4.09
CA ASN A 61 21.19 2.67 2.84
C ASN A 61 22.56 2.92 2.23
N GLN A 62 23.59 3.07 3.07
CA GLN A 62 24.99 3.17 2.61
C GLN A 62 25.43 1.95 1.80
N GLN A 63 24.87 0.76 2.07
CA GLN A 63 25.14 -0.45 1.29
C GLN A 63 24.13 -0.64 0.16
N LEU A 64 22.84 -0.39 0.40
CA LEU A 64 21.78 -0.69 -0.57
C LEU A 64 21.79 0.21 -1.80
N ASN A 65 21.97 1.52 -1.62
CA ASN A 65 21.84 2.48 -2.72
C ASN A 65 22.92 2.26 -3.80
N PRO A 66 24.23 2.26 -3.47
CA PRO A 66 25.26 2.07 -4.50
C PRO A 66 25.25 0.68 -5.13
N ALA A 67 24.82 -0.35 -4.41
CA ALA A 67 24.85 -1.73 -4.88
C ALA A 67 23.61 -2.11 -5.73
N PHE A 68 22.43 -1.64 -5.33
CA PHE A 68 21.16 -2.13 -5.86
C PHE A 68 20.21 -1.01 -6.32
N GLY A 69 20.55 0.26 -6.10
CA GLY A 69 19.61 1.36 -6.33
C GLY A 69 18.38 1.29 -5.42
N LEU A 70 18.52 0.71 -4.22
CA LEU A 70 17.46 0.62 -3.22
C LEU A 70 17.73 1.56 -2.05
N GLU A 71 16.68 2.11 -1.45
CA GLU A 71 16.78 2.96 -0.27
C GLU A 71 15.61 2.68 0.67
N ILE A 72 15.85 2.58 1.97
CA ILE A 72 14.81 2.67 3.00
C ILE A 72 14.43 4.15 3.11
N VAL A 73 13.17 4.45 2.79
CA VAL A 73 12.60 5.80 2.90
C VAL A 73 11.59 5.83 4.02
N THR A 74 11.47 6.98 4.68
CA THR A 74 10.38 7.24 5.62
C THR A 74 9.37 8.19 5.01
N MET A 75 8.09 7.83 5.04
CA MET A 75 6.98 8.69 4.67
C MET A 75 6.26 9.17 5.93
N VAL A 76 5.88 10.45 5.98
CA VAL A 76 5.07 11.01 7.07
C VAL A 76 3.65 11.28 6.56
N ASP A 77 2.70 10.44 6.99
CA ASP A 77 1.28 10.58 6.71
C ASP A 77 0.63 11.53 7.70
N LYS A 78 0.04 12.63 7.22
CA LYS A 78 -0.66 13.64 8.02
C LYS A 78 -2.18 13.62 7.80
N SER A 79 -2.72 12.60 7.13
CA SER A 79 -4.16 12.51 6.82
C SER A 79 -5.04 12.29 8.07
N GLY A 80 -4.50 11.73 9.15
CA GLY A 80 -5.20 11.51 10.43
C GLY A 80 -4.93 12.60 11.48
N GLU A 81 -5.51 12.42 12.67
CA GLU A 81 -5.32 13.35 13.82
C GLU A 81 -3.86 13.47 14.26
N LYS A 82 -3.07 12.41 14.05
CA LYS A 82 -1.66 12.34 14.42
C LYS A 82 -0.84 11.93 13.20
N ALA A 83 0.30 12.59 13.03
CA ALA A 83 1.24 12.21 11.98
C ALA A 83 1.78 10.81 12.25
N VAL A 84 1.61 9.90 11.29
CA VAL A 84 2.11 8.52 11.34
C VAL A 84 3.30 8.39 10.40
N LYS A 85 4.38 7.76 10.87
CA LYS A 85 5.56 7.47 10.05
C LYS A 85 5.49 6.05 9.51
N TYR A 86 5.77 5.91 8.23
CA TYR A 86 5.84 4.64 7.51
C TYR A 86 7.23 4.47 6.88
N HIS A 87 7.69 3.23 6.79
CA HIS A 87 9.01 2.86 6.29
C HIS A 87 8.87 1.77 5.23
N ALA A 88 9.56 1.92 4.11
CA ALA A 88 9.57 0.94 3.03
C ALA A 88 10.91 0.95 2.30
N VAL A 89 11.24 -0.16 1.68
CA VAL A 89 12.38 -0.27 0.76
C VAL A 89 11.88 0.15 -0.62
N VAL A 90 12.36 1.28 -1.11
CA VAL A 90 11.97 1.82 -2.42
C VAL A 90 13.13 1.69 -3.40
N ASN A 91 12.77 1.51 -4.67
CA ASN A 91 13.73 1.59 -5.75
C ASN A 91 13.93 3.06 -6.14
N THR A 92 15.16 3.56 -6.05
CA THR A 92 15.51 4.95 -6.40
C THR A 92 15.57 5.17 -7.91
N GLN A 93 15.54 4.09 -8.69
CA GLN A 93 15.43 4.04 -10.14
C GLN A 93 14.03 3.56 -10.57
N CYS A 94 13.00 3.88 -9.79
CA CYS A 94 11.63 3.35 -9.88
C CYS A 94 11.08 3.25 -11.31
N ASP A 95 11.41 4.23 -12.15
CA ASP A 95 10.90 4.33 -13.51
C ASP A 95 11.35 3.19 -14.43
N ASP A 96 12.59 2.74 -14.35
CA ASP A 96 13.11 1.78 -15.33
C ASP A 96 12.75 0.34 -14.96
N VAL A 97 12.79 0.02 -13.67
CA VAL A 97 12.57 -1.35 -13.17
C VAL A 97 11.09 -1.71 -13.11
N ALA A 98 10.23 -0.77 -12.68
CA ALA A 98 8.78 -1.00 -12.64
C ALA A 98 8.19 -1.14 -14.05
N LYS A 99 8.72 -0.38 -15.03
CA LYS A 99 8.28 -0.45 -16.43
C LYS A 99 8.67 -1.77 -17.11
N GLN A 100 9.81 -2.38 -16.77
CA GLN A 100 10.36 -3.48 -17.58
C GLN A 100 10.12 -4.90 -17.04
N TYR A 101 9.98 -5.13 -15.72
CA TYR A 101 10.11 -6.52 -15.22
C TYR A 101 9.07 -7.01 -14.22
N SER A 102 8.63 -6.20 -13.24
CA SER A 102 7.72 -6.69 -12.19
C SER A 102 6.25 -6.58 -12.62
N PHE A 103 5.84 -5.39 -13.05
CA PHE A 103 4.43 -5.10 -13.30
C PHE A 103 3.89 -5.76 -14.57
N GLU A 104 4.71 -5.86 -15.62
CA GLU A 104 4.30 -6.51 -16.88
C GLU A 104 4.12 -8.02 -16.75
N LYS A 105 4.86 -8.66 -15.82
CA LYS A 105 4.79 -10.10 -15.57
C LYS A 105 3.70 -10.47 -14.58
N ALA A 106 3.44 -9.60 -13.60
CA ALA A 106 2.45 -9.85 -12.55
C ALA A 106 1.00 -9.66 -13.05
N PHE A 107 0.79 -8.73 -13.97
CA PHE A 107 -0.55 -8.35 -14.44
C PHE A 107 -0.66 -8.41 -15.96
N SER A 108 -1.78 -8.86 -16.48
CA SER A 108 -2.15 -8.76 -17.89
C SER A 108 -2.34 -7.31 -18.35
N ALA A 109 -2.31 -7.07 -19.66
CA ALA A 109 -2.52 -5.72 -20.21
C ALA A 109 -3.87 -5.09 -19.80
N HIS A 110 -4.90 -5.92 -19.62
CA HIS A 110 -6.24 -5.50 -19.19
C HIS A 110 -6.24 -5.05 -17.73
N GLU A 111 -5.63 -5.83 -16.84
CA GLU A 111 -5.52 -5.51 -15.42
C GLU A 111 -4.67 -4.25 -15.22
N ARG A 112 -3.56 -4.09 -15.97
CA ARG A 112 -2.76 -2.88 -15.93
C ARG A 112 -3.55 -1.65 -16.36
N ALA A 113 -4.36 -1.75 -17.41
CA ALA A 113 -5.22 -0.65 -17.84
C ALA A 113 -6.24 -0.28 -16.76
N PHE A 114 -6.83 -1.27 -16.08
CA PHE A 114 -7.73 -1.06 -14.95
C PHE A 114 -7.02 -0.41 -13.75
N ILE A 115 -5.84 -0.88 -13.35
CA ILE A 115 -5.07 -0.29 -12.25
C ILE A 115 -4.73 1.17 -12.56
N ARG A 116 -4.25 1.48 -13.77
CA ARG A 116 -3.93 2.87 -14.14
C ARG A 116 -5.13 3.79 -14.04
N LEU A 117 -6.28 3.33 -14.55
CA LEU A 117 -7.53 4.08 -14.46
C LEU A 117 -8.00 4.27 -13.02
N LEU A 118 -7.88 3.23 -12.20
CA LEU A 118 -8.21 3.31 -10.77
C LEU A 118 -7.31 4.31 -10.04
N MET A 119 -5.99 4.26 -10.27
CA MET A 119 -5.04 5.20 -9.66
C MET A 119 -5.32 6.64 -10.09
N GLN A 120 -5.58 6.87 -11.38
CA GLN A 120 -5.98 8.19 -11.88
C GLN A 120 -7.21 8.71 -11.15
N ARG A 121 -8.27 7.88 -11.02
CA ARG A 121 -9.49 8.28 -10.32
C ARG A 121 -9.28 8.53 -8.84
N MET A 122 -8.41 7.76 -8.18
CA MET A 122 -8.06 7.98 -6.79
C MET A 122 -7.26 9.28 -6.58
N VAL A 123 -6.42 9.68 -7.54
CA VAL A 123 -5.75 10.99 -7.51
C VAL A 123 -6.76 12.12 -7.68
N GLU A 124 -7.70 11.98 -8.63
CA GLU A 124 -8.72 13.00 -8.91
C GLU A 124 -9.75 13.16 -7.77
N GLU A 125 -10.19 12.06 -7.16
CA GLU A 125 -11.31 12.04 -6.20
C GLU A 125 -10.85 11.87 -4.72
N GLY A 126 -9.58 11.53 -4.50
CA GLY A 126 -8.97 11.25 -3.19
C GLY A 126 -9.37 9.91 -2.58
N SER A 127 -10.68 9.67 -2.42
CA SER A 127 -11.23 8.40 -1.92
C SER A 127 -12.50 8.01 -2.66
N MET A 128 -12.72 6.71 -2.83
CA MET A 128 -13.86 6.18 -3.59
C MET A 128 -14.50 4.98 -2.90
N LYS A 129 -15.82 4.81 -3.04
CA LYS A 129 -16.47 3.58 -2.55
C LYS A 129 -15.92 2.38 -3.32
N ARG A 130 -15.75 1.23 -2.64
CA ARG A 130 -15.25 -0.01 -3.25
C ARG A 130 -16.07 -0.42 -4.48
N LYS A 131 -17.39 -0.21 -4.44
CA LYS A 131 -18.29 -0.44 -5.58
C LYS A 131 -17.90 0.37 -6.82
N ASP A 132 -17.56 1.63 -6.63
CA ASP A 132 -17.26 2.56 -7.70
C ASP A 132 -15.91 2.23 -8.33
N CYS A 133 -14.93 1.84 -7.50
CA CYS A 133 -13.65 1.27 -7.94
C CYS A 133 -13.85 0.10 -8.91
N ILE A 134 -14.71 -0.86 -8.52
CA ILE A 134 -15.02 -2.05 -9.34
C ILE A 134 -15.78 -1.65 -10.63
N ASN A 135 -16.61 -0.61 -10.57
CA ASN A 135 -17.38 -0.12 -11.72
C ASN A 135 -16.55 0.61 -12.77
N LEU A 136 -15.34 1.07 -12.44
CA LEU A 136 -14.38 1.61 -13.43
C LEU A 136 -14.02 0.58 -14.53
N ARG A 137 -14.26 -0.71 -14.34
CA ARG A 137 -14.08 -1.72 -15.41
C ARG A 137 -14.93 -1.41 -16.65
N SER A 138 -16.07 -0.73 -16.46
CA SER A 138 -17.02 -0.42 -17.54
C SER A 138 -16.59 0.79 -18.37
N THR A 139 -15.68 1.62 -17.86
CA THR A 139 -15.14 2.80 -18.54
C THR A 139 -13.85 2.51 -19.30
N LEU A 140 -13.32 1.28 -19.20
CA LEU A 140 -12.19 0.82 -20.00
C LEU A 140 -12.54 0.81 -21.50
N ASN A 141 -11.56 1.19 -22.32
CA ASN A 141 -11.65 1.13 -23.78
C ASN A 141 -12.07 -0.28 -24.25
N LYS A 142 -12.79 -0.38 -25.37
CA LYS A 142 -13.41 -1.66 -25.84
C LYS A 142 -12.44 -2.85 -25.90
N GLY A 143 -11.15 -2.62 -26.12
CA GLY A 143 -10.11 -3.66 -26.15
C GLY A 143 -9.58 -4.12 -24.79
N PHE A 144 -9.97 -3.46 -23.69
CA PHE A 144 -9.44 -3.70 -22.34
C PHE A 144 -10.50 -4.13 -21.32
N LYS A 145 -11.65 -4.64 -21.76
CA LYS A 145 -12.75 -5.03 -20.84
C LYS A 145 -12.27 -6.03 -19.79
N LEU A 146 -12.60 -5.76 -18.52
CA LEU A 146 -12.47 -6.68 -17.40
C LEU A 146 -13.84 -7.23 -17.01
N SER A 147 -13.91 -8.49 -16.57
CA SER A 147 -15.12 -9.03 -15.95
C SER A 147 -15.35 -8.38 -14.57
N LEU A 148 -16.57 -8.55 -14.01
CA LEU A 148 -16.85 -8.07 -12.65
C LEU A 148 -15.97 -8.79 -11.63
N ASP A 149 -15.84 -10.11 -11.73
CA ASP A 149 -15.06 -10.94 -10.81
C ASP A 149 -13.57 -10.60 -10.89
N ASP A 150 -13.04 -10.36 -12.09
CA ASP A 150 -11.65 -9.92 -12.26
C ASP A 150 -11.42 -8.56 -11.60
N ALA A 151 -12.35 -7.61 -11.73
CA ALA A 151 -12.20 -6.27 -11.17
C ALA A 151 -12.28 -6.30 -9.64
N GLU A 152 -13.19 -7.11 -9.08
CA GLU A 152 -13.29 -7.34 -7.63
C GLU A 152 -12.01 -7.98 -7.08
N ARG A 153 -11.48 -9.00 -7.77
CA ARG A 153 -10.20 -9.62 -7.43
C ARG A 153 -9.05 -8.60 -7.53
N MET A 154 -9.01 -7.77 -8.56
CA MET A 154 -7.96 -6.75 -8.70
C MET A 154 -7.97 -5.73 -7.56
N VAL A 155 -9.14 -5.22 -7.17
CA VAL A 155 -9.26 -4.34 -6.02
C VAL A 155 -8.81 -5.05 -4.73
N GLN A 156 -9.14 -6.34 -4.58
CA GLN A 156 -8.69 -7.12 -3.43
C GLN A 156 -7.16 -7.30 -3.40
N VAL A 157 -6.53 -7.63 -4.53
CA VAL A 157 -5.07 -7.73 -4.63
C VAL A 157 -4.41 -6.40 -4.23
N LEU A 158 -4.94 -5.27 -4.69
CA LEU A 158 -4.40 -3.96 -4.32
C LEU A 158 -4.55 -3.64 -2.82
N LEU A 159 -5.57 -4.19 -2.15
CA LEU A 159 -5.72 -4.06 -0.69
C LEU A 159 -4.75 -4.99 0.05
N ASP A 160 -4.65 -6.24 -0.37
CA ASP A 160 -3.78 -7.24 0.26
C ASP A 160 -2.30 -6.86 0.14
N GLU A 161 -1.92 -6.23 -0.98
CA GLU A 161 -0.58 -5.72 -1.25
C GLU A 161 -0.37 -4.28 -0.75
N GLU A 162 -1.29 -3.73 0.04
CA GLU A 162 -1.19 -2.39 0.65
C GLU A 162 -0.99 -1.24 -0.36
N TRP A 163 -1.46 -1.38 -1.60
CA TRP A 163 -1.56 -0.26 -2.56
C TRP A 163 -2.77 0.62 -2.27
N LEU A 164 -3.84 0.02 -1.76
CA LEU A 164 -5.04 0.70 -1.27
C LEU A 164 -5.24 0.39 0.21
N ARG A 165 -5.97 1.27 0.90
CA ARG A 165 -6.45 1.03 2.26
C ARG A 165 -7.89 1.49 2.43
N VAL A 166 -8.53 1.02 3.49
CA VAL A 166 -9.82 1.57 3.93
C VAL A 166 -9.59 2.95 4.52
N SER A 167 -10.36 3.94 4.06
CA SER A 167 -10.28 5.30 4.60
C SER A 167 -10.80 5.33 6.03
N ALA A 168 -10.06 5.97 6.93
CA ALA A 168 -10.45 6.12 8.34
C ALA A 168 -11.59 7.14 8.53
N ARG A 169 -11.84 8.00 7.53
CA ARG A 169 -12.88 9.04 7.57
C ARG A 169 -14.22 8.46 7.12
N GLN A 170 -14.77 7.58 7.93
CA GLN A 170 -16.17 7.19 7.81
C GLN A 170 -17.00 8.20 8.63
N GLU A 171 -17.13 9.42 8.11
CA GLU A 171 -18.20 10.30 8.59
C GLU A 171 -19.51 9.67 8.10
N ASP A 172 -20.39 9.37 9.06
CA ASP A 172 -21.68 8.71 8.88
C ASP A 172 -22.44 9.35 7.71
N SER A 173 -22.47 8.68 6.55
CA SER A 173 -23.33 9.13 5.47
C SER A 173 -24.75 8.71 5.82
N ASP A 174 -25.49 9.62 6.44
CA ASP A 174 -26.90 9.52 6.86
C ASP A 174 -27.90 9.32 5.70
N ASP A 175 -27.46 8.88 4.51
CA ASP A 175 -28.21 9.04 3.25
C ASP A 175 -28.75 7.75 2.61
N ASP A 176 -28.79 6.62 3.32
CA ASP A 176 -29.46 5.40 2.82
C ASP A 176 -30.67 5.03 3.72
N GLU A 177 -31.65 5.93 3.84
CA GLU A 177 -33.05 5.58 4.16
C GLU A 177 -33.67 4.84 2.94
N GLU A 178 -33.19 3.63 2.63
CA GLU A 178 -33.98 2.71 1.80
C GLU A 178 -35.02 2.03 2.71
N GLU A 179 -36.26 2.55 2.66
CA GLU A 179 -37.46 1.92 3.21
C GLU A 179 -37.57 0.47 2.70
N GLU A 180 -37.08 -0.51 3.47
CA GLU A 180 -37.41 -1.91 3.21
C GLU A 180 -38.87 -2.12 3.64
N GLU A 181 -39.80 -2.10 2.69
CA GLU A 181 -41.17 -2.61 2.87
C GLU A 181 -41.09 -4.09 3.31
N ASP A 182 -41.28 -4.32 4.60
CA ASP A 182 -41.34 -5.62 5.25
C ASP A 182 -42.56 -6.42 4.75
N GLY A 183 -42.37 -7.16 3.67
CA GLY A 183 -43.25 -8.28 3.33
C GLY A 183 -43.09 -9.41 4.35
N GLU A 184 -44.07 -9.57 5.23
CA GLU A 184 -44.19 -10.68 6.20
C GLU A 184 -43.90 -12.03 5.52
N ASN A 185 -42.82 -12.71 5.91
CA ASN A 185 -42.54 -14.06 5.41
C ASN A 185 -41.97 -15.02 6.46
N ASP A 186 -42.52 -16.23 6.37
CA ASP A 186 -42.65 -17.29 7.35
C ASP A 186 -41.34 -18.08 7.60
N GLY A 187 -40.86 -18.02 8.85
CA GLY A 187 -40.47 -19.17 9.66
C GLY A 187 -39.60 -20.30 9.08
N THR A 188 -38.46 -20.05 8.42
CA THR A 188 -37.49 -21.13 8.13
C THR A 188 -36.02 -20.81 8.41
N SER A 189 -35.36 -21.67 9.20
CA SER A 189 -33.99 -21.54 9.73
C SER A 189 -32.87 -21.48 8.68
N GLN A 190 -33.15 -21.73 7.40
CA GLN A 190 -32.18 -21.49 6.30
C GLN A 190 -32.10 -20.01 5.88
N SER A 191 -33.07 -19.19 6.29
CA SER A 191 -33.13 -17.75 6.00
C SER A 191 -32.03 -16.95 6.71
N SER A 192 -31.63 -17.36 7.92
CA SER A 192 -30.66 -16.61 8.75
C SER A 192 -29.25 -16.55 8.16
N ARG A 193 -28.72 -17.67 7.62
CA ARG A 193 -27.38 -17.71 6.98
C ARG A 193 -27.33 -16.88 5.68
N LYS A 194 -28.40 -16.88 4.89
CA LYS A 194 -28.49 -16.06 3.68
C LYS A 194 -28.52 -14.56 4.04
N ARG A 195 -29.24 -14.18 5.10
CA ARG A 195 -29.28 -12.80 5.61
C ARG A 195 -27.90 -12.30 6.09
N GLN A 196 -27.16 -13.10 6.85
CA GLN A 196 -25.80 -12.70 7.31
C GLN A 196 -24.82 -12.48 6.16
N LYS A 197 -24.78 -13.37 5.16
CA LYS A 197 -23.90 -13.20 3.99
C LYS A 197 -24.29 -11.98 3.15
N LYS A 198 -25.60 -11.67 3.05
CA LYS A 198 -26.10 -10.47 2.36
C LYS A 198 -25.69 -9.18 3.11
N LYS A 199 -25.74 -9.18 4.45
CA LYS A 199 -25.32 -8.05 5.28
C LYS A 199 -23.82 -7.73 5.10
N LEU A 200 -22.96 -8.75 5.20
CA LEU A 200 -21.51 -8.57 4.98
C LEU A 200 -21.17 -8.07 3.57
N ARG A 201 -21.90 -8.51 2.54
CA ARG A 201 -21.74 -7.98 1.17
C ARG A 201 -22.24 -6.54 1.02
N ARG A 202 -23.28 -6.13 1.74
CA ARG A 202 -23.76 -4.73 1.70
C ARG A 202 -22.77 -3.79 2.38
N GLU A 203 -22.27 -4.18 3.54
CA GLU A 203 -21.26 -3.41 4.29
C GLU A 203 -19.97 -3.25 3.47
N SER A 204 -19.50 -4.31 2.80
CA SER A 204 -18.26 -4.24 2.01
C SER A 204 -18.34 -3.30 0.80
N VAL A 205 -19.54 -3.03 0.29
CA VAL A 205 -19.80 -2.18 -0.88
C VAL A 205 -19.71 -0.69 -0.54
N GLN A 206 -20.05 -0.31 0.70
CA GLN A 206 -20.03 1.07 1.17
C GLN A 206 -18.64 1.52 1.68
N ILE A 207 -17.70 0.59 1.86
CA ILE A 207 -16.34 0.89 2.30
C ILE A 207 -15.69 1.89 1.33
N LYS A 208 -15.24 3.03 1.84
CA LYS A 208 -14.40 3.98 1.10
C LYS A 208 -12.94 3.52 1.13
N LEU A 209 -12.33 3.50 -0.05
CA LEU A 209 -10.93 3.17 -0.26
C LEU A 209 -10.16 4.42 -0.65
N GLU A 210 -8.90 4.48 -0.28
CA GLU A 210 -7.95 5.54 -0.64
C GLU A 210 -6.57 4.93 -0.93
N LEU A 211 -5.67 5.73 -1.51
CA LEU A 211 -4.28 5.32 -1.71
C LEU A 211 -3.61 5.03 -0.36
N ALA A 212 -2.94 3.89 -0.27
CA ALA A 212 -2.17 3.52 0.90
C ALA A 212 -0.73 4.07 0.82
N PRO A 213 0.00 4.11 1.96
CA PRO A 213 1.39 4.58 2.02
C PRO A 213 2.31 4.02 0.94
N ARG A 214 2.17 2.73 0.60
CA ARG A 214 2.99 2.07 -0.42
C ARG A 214 2.90 2.76 -1.78
N SER A 215 1.69 3.16 -2.18
CA SER A 215 1.44 3.85 -3.44
C SER A 215 2.22 5.15 -3.52
N PHE A 216 2.24 5.96 -2.46
CA PHE A 216 3.01 7.20 -2.43
C PHE A 216 4.52 6.94 -2.46
N MET A 217 4.99 5.91 -1.76
CA MET A 217 6.43 5.61 -1.65
C MET A 217 7.02 5.01 -2.93
N GLU A 218 6.28 4.15 -3.62
CA GLU A 218 6.76 3.45 -4.82
C GLU A 218 6.34 4.12 -6.14
N LEU A 219 5.25 4.90 -6.14
CA LEU A 219 4.67 5.50 -7.36
C LEU A 219 4.62 7.03 -7.32
N SER A 220 5.38 7.70 -6.46
CA SER A 220 5.35 9.17 -6.31
C SER A 220 5.41 9.93 -7.64
N HIS A 221 6.40 9.61 -8.49
CA HIS A 221 6.55 10.23 -9.81
C HIS A 221 5.35 9.97 -10.72
N TYR A 222 4.84 8.73 -10.73
CA TYR A 222 3.67 8.36 -11.51
C TYR A 222 2.40 9.06 -11.01
N LEU A 223 2.22 9.24 -9.70
CA LEU A 223 1.09 9.95 -9.12
C LEU A 223 1.14 11.45 -9.47
N SER A 224 2.32 12.06 -9.45
CA SER A 224 2.52 13.43 -9.93
C SER A 224 2.20 13.58 -11.42
N ASP A 225 2.61 12.61 -12.26
CA ASP A 225 2.25 12.59 -13.69
C ASP A 225 0.74 12.46 -13.93
N LEU A 226 0.01 11.84 -12.98
CA LEU A 226 -1.44 11.77 -12.99
C LEU A 226 -2.13 13.04 -12.47
N GLY A 227 -1.36 14.04 -12.02
CA GLY A 227 -1.88 15.33 -11.55
C GLY A 227 -2.01 15.46 -10.04
N LEU A 228 -1.37 14.58 -9.24
CA LEU A 228 -1.30 14.77 -7.80
C LEU A 228 -0.29 15.88 -7.47
N GLU A 229 -0.78 16.97 -6.88
CA GLU A 229 0.02 18.14 -6.54
C GLU A 229 1.06 17.81 -5.45
N GLU A 230 2.21 18.48 -5.49
CA GLU A 230 3.31 18.26 -4.53
C GLU A 230 2.88 18.58 -3.08
N GLU A 231 1.94 19.50 -2.89
CA GLU A 231 1.41 19.85 -1.57
C GLU A 231 0.50 18.78 -0.95
N ASP A 232 -0.15 17.98 -1.79
CA ASP A 232 -0.97 16.83 -1.38
C ASP A 232 -0.12 15.56 -1.19
N MET A 233 1.14 15.57 -1.65
CA MET A 233 2.06 14.46 -1.45
C MET A 233 2.53 14.36 0.01
N PRO A 234 2.59 13.14 0.59
CA PRO A 234 3.19 12.94 1.90
C PRO A 234 4.63 13.42 1.95
N GLN A 235 5.08 13.86 3.13
CA GLN A 235 6.46 14.28 3.30
C GLN A 235 7.39 13.05 3.36
N PHE A 236 8.41 13.02 2.50
CA PHE A 236 9.44 11.98 2.51
C PHE A 236 10.68 12.44 3.28
N LEU A 237 11.22 11.55 4.11
CA LEU A 237 12.48 11.70 4.81
C LEU A 237 13.45 10.63 4.27
N PHE A 238 14.53 11.09 3.65
CA PHE A 238 15.60 10.24 3.13
C PHE A 238 16.69 10.08 4.18
N HIS A 239 17.04 8.84 4.51
CA HIS A 239 18.07 8.52 5.49
C HIS A 239 19.44 8.49 4.80
N ARG A 240 19.93 9.68 4.44
CA ARG A 240 21.24 9.89 3.79
C ARG A 240 22.21 10.51 4.80
N HIS A 241 23.37 9.89 4.96
CA HIS A 241 24.52 10.40 5.72
C HIS A 241 25.76 10.31 4.86
#